data_AF-A0A519KVB9-F1
#
_entry.id   AF-A0A519KVB9-F1
#
_cell.length_a   1.000
_cell.length_b   1.000
_cell.length_c   1.000
_cell.angle_alpha   90.00
_cell.angle_beta   90.00
_cell.angle_gamma   90.00
#
_symmetry.space_group_name_H-M   'P 1'
#
loop_
_entity.id
_entity.type
_entity.pdbx_description
1 polymer ?
#
loop_
_entity_poly.entity_id
_entity_poly.type
_entity_poly.pdbx_seq_one_letter_code
_entity_poly.pdbx_strand_id
1 'polypeptide(L)'
;MVIAGRSDRAALIPPLAAKPSVRVRITAFTAAQLERQALRWRLWTPVAFGAGCATYFAFRTEPAAWPLLVFAGLGSLAWLVGRRLHLVRAWSLILLMLACFALGLAAAKLRTDAVTAPIAPALDQPAVIEGWVVDVDSPGAAGPRIIIAPVRIRGLAPAQTPVRIRATVRDETPPEPGQAIRLFGILNPPPAPASPGAYDFGRTAFFQRIGGVAFGLGETRPTVLPEAPWRLRMVMKVNALR
;
A
#
# COMPACT_ATOMS: atom_id res chain seq x y z
N MET A 1 72.35 -58.56 -15.99
CA MET A 1 71.00 -59.04 -16.37
C MET A 1 70.11 -58.87 -15.17
N VAL A 2 69.17 -57.92 -15.22
CA VAL A 2 67.84 -57.87 -14.59
C VAL A 2 67.35 -56.44 -14.86
N ILE A 3 66.48 -56.33 -15.87
CA ILE A 3 65.72 -55.13 -16.20
C ILE A 3 64.57 -55.12 -15.18
N ALA A 4 64.62 -54.22 -14.20
CA ALA A 4 63.53 -54.03 -13.25
C ALA A 4 62.75 -52.78 -13.64
N GLY A 5 61.50 -53.01 -14.06
CA GLY A 5 60.64 -52.04 -14.70
C GLY A 5 60.39 -50.78 -13.88
N ARG A 6 60.60 -49.63 -14.52
CA ARG A 6 60.02 -48.36 -14.10
C ARG A 6 58.55 -48.40 -14.51
N SER A 7 57.70 -48.89 -13.61
CA SER A 7 56.25 -48.78 -13.74
C SER A 7 55.86 -47.32 -13.54
N ASP A 8 55.54 -46.66 -14.64
CA ASP A 8 54.90 -45.35 -14.67
C ASP A 8 53.57 -45.41 -13.90
N ARG A 9 53.58 -44.94 -12.66
CA ARG A 9 52.36 -44.59 -11.91
C ARG A 9 52.18 -43.07 -11.89
N ALA A 10 52.20 -42.46 -13.07
CA ALA A 10 51.79 -41.07 -13.28
C ALA A 10 50.35 -41.05 -13.83
N ALA A 11 49.39 -41.56 -13.06
CA ALA A 11 47.97 -41.48 -13.39
C ALA A 11 47.11 -41.59 -12.12
N LEU A 12 47.30 -40.66 -11.18
CA LEU A 12 46.31 -40.41 -10.14
C LEU A 12 45.81 -38.99 -10.36
N ILE A 13 44.68 -38.88 -11.07
CA ILE A 13 43.87 -37.66 -11.04
C ILE A 13 43.57 -37.42 -9.55
N PRO A 14 44.02 -36.31 -8.94
CA PRO A 14 43.66 -36.04 -7.56
C PRO A 14 42.13 -36.05 -7.46
N PRO A 15 41.54 -36.69 -6.44
CA PRO A 15 40.09 -36.77 -6.33
C PRO A 15 39.53 -35.34 -6.41
N LEU A 16 38.60 -35.12 -7.34
CA LEU A 16 37.89 -33.85 -7.49
C LEU A 16 37.48 -33.36 -6.11
N ALA A 17 38.02 -32.20 -5.70
CA ALA A 17 37.76 -31.64 -4.38
C ALA A 17 36.26 -31.70 -4.10
N ALA A 18 35.89 -32.30 -2.97
CA ALA A 18 34.49 -32.53 -2.63
C ALA A 18 33.72 -31.21 -2.77
N LYS A 19 32.65 -31.23 -3.58
CA LYS A 19 31.86 -30.01 -3.81
C LYS A 19 31.43 -29.47 -2.45
N PRO A 20 31.69 -28.17 -2.15
CA PRO A 20 31.36 -27.61 -0.86
C PRO A 20 29.87 -27.81 -0.59
N SER A 21 29.54 -28.12 0.67
CA SER A 21 28.16 -28.34 1.09
C SER A 21 27.30 -27.12 0.74
N VAL A 22 26.00 -27.34 0.53
CA VAL A 22 25.06 -26.28 0.17
C VAL A 22 25.11 -25.12 1.18
N ARG A 23 25.28 -25.44 2.48
CA ARG A 23 25.43 -24.43 3.55
C ARG A 23 26.65 -23.53 3.32
N VAL A 24 27.82 -24.12 3.05
CA VAL A 24 29.07 -23.38 2.81
C VAL A 24 28.95 -22.49 1.57
N ARG A 25 28.29 -22.98 0.52
CA ARG A 25 28.03 -22.19 -0.69
C ARG A 25 27.12 -21.00 -0.42
N ILE A 26 26.07 -21.20 0.37
CA ILE A 26 25.14 -20.12 0.76
C ILE A 26 25.84 -19.09 1.65
N THR A 27 26.62 -19.51 2.65
CA THR A 27 27.34 -18.58 3.53
C THR A 27 28.40 -17.78 2.78
N ALA A 28 29.17 -18.43 1.89
CA ALA A 28 30.16 -17.75 1.07
C ALA A 28 29.50 -16.76 0.10
N PHE A 29 28.40 -17.15 -0.54
CA PHE A 29 27.64 -16.27 -1.42
C PHE A 29 27.09 -15.06 -0.67
N THR A 30 26.44 -15.27 0.47
CA THR A 30 25.85 -14.18 1.28
C THR A 30 26.90 -13.22 1.81
N ALA A 31 28.04 -13.71 2.29
CA ALA A 31 29.18 -12.87 2.69
C ALA A 31 29.69 -12.02 1.52
N ALA A 32 29.88 -12.61 0.35
CA ALA A 32 30.31 -11.88 -0.85
C ALA A 32 29.29 -10.82 -1.29
N GLN A 33 27.98 -11.09 -1.16
CA GLN A 33 26.96 -10.09 -1.44
C GLN A 33 26.96 -8.96 -0.40
N LEU A 34 27.12 -9.27 0.89
CA LEU A 34 27.20 -8.27 1.97
C LEU A 34 28.35 -7.28 1.73
N GLU A 35 29.53 -7.77 1.38
CA GLU A 35 30.68 -6.92 1.05
C GLU A 35 30.39 -6.00 -0.14
N ARG A 36 29.81 -6.55 -1.22
CA ARG A 36 29.45 -5.78 -2.42
C ARG A 36 28.40 -4.70 -2.14
N GLN A 37 27.54 -4.92 -1.14
CA GLN A 37 26.44 -4.01 -0.79
C GLN A 37 26.79 -3.06 0.36
N ALA A 38 27.89 -3.27 1.10
CA ALA A 38 28.23 -2.49 2.30
C ALA A 38 28.37 -0.99 2.03
N LEU A 39 28.85 -0.59 0.84
CA LEU A 39 28.95 0.81 0.45
C LEU A 39 27.64 1.40 -0.08
N ARG A 40 26.66 0.56 -0.39
CA ARG A 40 25.34 0.91 -0.96
C ARG A 40 24.26 1.06 0.10
N TRP A 41 24.62 1.29 1.36
CA TRP A 41 23.68 1.42 2.49
C TRP A 41 22.54 2.43 2.25
N ARG A 42 22.76 3.47 1.44
CA ARG A 42 21.73 4.44 1.05
C ARG A 42 20.58 3.82 0.26
N LEU A 43 20.85 2.77 -0.52
CA LEU A 43 19.84 2.03 -1.27
C LEU A 43 19.05 1.07 -0.38
N TRP A 44 19.55 0.79 0.83
CA TRP A 44 18.89 -0.08 1.80
C TRP A 44 17.97 0.68 2.76
N THR A 45 18.08 2.01 2.88
CA THR A 45 17.14 2.81 3.70
C THR A 45 15.68 2.70 3.22
N PRO A 46 15.35 2.75 1.91
CA PRO A 46 13.98 2.56 1.44
C PRO A 46 13.51 1.12 1.62
N VAL A 47 14.42 0.15 1.53
CA VAL A 47 14.12 -1.27 1.76
C VAL A 47 13.77 -1.50 3.23
N ALA A 48 14.56 -0.96 4.16
CA ALA A 48 14.28 -1.04 5.59
C ALA A 48 12.95 -0.34 5.94
N PHE A 49 12.70 0.85 5.37
CA PHE A 49 11.43 1.56 5.52
C PHE A 49 10.25 0.75 4.97
N GLY A 50 10.37 0.23 3.74
CA GLY A 50 9.36 -0.63 3.12
C GLY A 50 9.11 -1.92 3.90
N ALA A 51 10.15 -2.52 4.47
CA ALA A 51 10.03 -3.66 5.37
C ALA A 51 9.22 -3.30 6.63
N GLY A 52 9.46 -2.13 7.22
CA GLY A 52 8.64 -1.62 8.32
C GLY A 52 7.17 -1.49 7.94
N CYS A 53 6.87 -0.88 6.79
CA CYS A 53 5.51 -0.81 6.26
C CYS A 53 4.89 -2.20 6.06
N ALA A 54 5.64 -3.15 5.50
CA ALA A 54 5.18 -4.52 5.28
C ALA A 54 4.89 -5.25 6.60
N THR A 55 5.75 -5.07 7.62
CA THR A 55 5.54 -5.64 8.95
C THR A 55 4.29 -5.09 9.63
N TYR A 56 4.00 -3.78 9.49
CA TYR A 56 2.75 -3.20 10.01
C TYR A 56 1.53 -3.94 9.47
N PHE A 57 1.50 -4.20 8.16
CA PHE A 57 0.41 -4.93 7.52
C PHE A 57 0.39 -6.44 7.76
N ALA A 58 1.46 -6.99 8.36
CA ALA A 58 1.49 -8.38 8.79
C ALA A 58 0.88 -8.58 10.19
N PHE A 59 0.60 -7.50 10.93
CA PHE A 59 -0.09 -7.61 12.21
C PHE A 59 -1.54 -8.08 12.03
N ARG A 60 -1.97 -8.97 12.93
CA ARG A 60 -3.34 -9.51 12.93
C ARG A 60 -4.36 -8.54 13.52
N THR A 61 -3.91 -7.64 14.38
CA THR A 61 -4.73 -6.64 15.06
C THR A 61 -4.12 -5.27 14.85
N GLU A 62 -4.97 -4.24 14.84
CA GLU A 62 -4.51 -2.86 14.71
C GLU A 62 -3.74 -2.43 15.96
N PRO A 63 -2.42 -2.18 15.86
CA PRO A 63 -1.66 -1.68 17.00
C PRO A 63 -2.08 -0.24 17.29
N ALA A 64 -1.98 0.17 18.55
CA ALA A 64 -2.09 1.58 18.91
C ALA A 64 -0.99 2.40 18.19
N ALA A 65 -1.25 3.67 17.88
CA ALA A 65 -0.27 4.51 17.19
C ALA A 65 0.93 4.86 18.08
N TRP A 66 0.69 5.11 19.38
CA TRP A 66 1.71 5.64 20.28
C TRP A 66 2.96 4.75 20.44
N PRO A 67 2.91 3.41 20.57
CA PRO A 67 4.12 2.60 20.71
C PRO A 67 4.96 2.63 19.44
N LEU A 68 4.32 2.66 18.27
CA LEU A 68 5.01 2.72 16.98
C LEU A 68 5.70 4.07 16.79
N LEU A 69 5.04 5.16 17.18
CA LEU A 69 5.62 6.51 17.15
C LEU A 69 6.78 6.66 18.12
N VAL A 70 6.64 6.13 19.35
CA VAL A 70 7.71 6.10 20.35
C VAL A 70 8.90 5.28 19.84
N PHE A 71 8.65 4.10 19.27
CA PHE A 71 9.70 3.25 18.70
C PHE A 71 10.43 3.96 17.54
N ALA A 72 9.70 4.63 16.64
CA ALA A 72 10.29 5.44 15.58
C ALA A 72 11.13 6.61 16.11
N GLY A 73 10.62 7.32 17.13
CA GLY A 73 11.32 8.42 17.77
C GLY A 73 12.59 7.99 18.49
N LEU A 74 12.50 6.94 19.31
CA LEU A 74 13.65 6.38 20.04
C LEU A 74 14.69 5.78 19.10
N GLY A 75 14.28 5.06 18.06
CA GLY A 75 15.21 4.52 17.05
C GLY A 75 15.96 5.63 16.32
N SER A 76 15.25 6.69 15.92
CA SER A 76 15.85 7.86 15.28
C SER A 76 16.80 8.60 16.23
N LEU A 77 16.40 8.79 17.49
CA LEU A 77 17.23 9.42 18.52
C LEU A 77 18.49 8.59 18.81
N ALA A 78 18.36 7.27 18.97
CA ALA A 78 19.49 6.38 19.20
C ALA A 78 20.50 6.44 18.04
N TRP A 79 20.02 6.49 16.79
CA TRP A 79 20.89 6.70 15.64
C TRP A 79 21.60 8.05 15.67
N LEU A 80 20.89 9.15 15.96
CA LEU A 80 21.47 10.50 16.04
C LEU A 80 22.51 10.62 17.15
N VAL A 81 22.22 10.11 18.34
CA VAL A 81 23.15 10.06 19.48
C VAL A 81 24.35 9.18 19.13
N GLY A 82 24.12 8.01 18.54
CA GLY A 82 25.20 7.13 18.09
C GLY A 82 26.15 7.79 17.08
N ARG A 83 25.61 8.61 16.16
CA ARG A 83 26.42 9.42 15.25
C ARG A 83 27.22 10.51 15.98
N ARG A 84 26.64 11.15 17.00
CA ARG A 84 27.31 12.19 17.81
C ARG A 84 28.42 11.62 18.69
N LEU A 85 28.25 10.40 19.18
CA LEU A 85 29.24 9.67 19.99
C LEU A 85 30.30 8.94 19.15
N HIS A 86 30.36 9.19 17.83
CA HIS A 86 31.31 8.55 16.93
C HIS A 86 31.31 7.01 17.00
N LEU A 87 30.14 6.39 17.19
CA LEU A 87 30.01 4.93 17.17
C LEU A 87 30.63 4.36 15.88
N VAL A 88 31.29 3.22 16.01
CA VAL A 88 31.85 2.52 14.86
C VAL A 88 30.81 2.35 13.76
N ARG A 89 31.26 2.49 12.52
CA ARG A 89 30.39 2.62 11.34
C ARG A 89 29.32 1.52 11.24
N ALA A 90 29.65 0.29 11.62
CA ALA A 90 28.73 -0.84 11.62
C ALA A 90 27.49 -0.59 12.51
N TRP A 91 27.70 -0.20 13.77
CA TRP A 91 26.60 0.10 14.71
C TRP A 91 25.77 1.29 14.26
N SER A 92 26.41 2.34 13.75
CA SER A 92 25.70 3.49 13.18
C SER A 92 24.79 3.09 12.01
N LEU A 93 25.21 2.15 11.17
CA LEU A 93 24.38 1.66 10.06
C LEU A 93 23.24 0.76 10.52
N ILE A 94 23.47 -0.10 11.52
CA ILE A 94 22.41 -0.94 12.11
C ILE A 94 21.32 -0.04 12.73
N LEU A 95 21.71 0.96 13.52
CA LEU A 95 20.78 1.92 14.11
C LEU A 95 20.02 2.71 13.05
N LEU A 96 20.67 3.08 11.94
CA LEU A 96 20.00 3.71 10.81
C LEU A 96 18.94 2.80 10.19
N MET A 97 19.28 1.53 9.91
CA MET A 97 18.32 0.57 9.33
C MET A 97 17.14 0.36 10.27
N LEU A 98 17.40 0.22 11.57
CA LEU A 98 16.36 0.08 12.58
C LEU A 98 15.47 1.33 12.66
N ALA A 99 16.06 2.53 12.60
CA ALA A 99 15.33 3.78 12.57
C ALA A 99 14.45 3.89 11.31
N CYS A 100 14.99 3.58 10.13
CA CYS A 100 14.21 3.57 8.88
C CYS A 100 13.05 2.56 8.95
N PHE A 101 13.29 1.36 9.49
CA PHE A 101 12.25 0.35 9.70
C PHE A 101 11.16 0.83 10.66
N ALA A 102 11.54 1.40 11.80
CA ALA A 102 10.60 1.95 12.78
C ALA A 102 9.78 3.12 12.19
N LEU A 103 10.42 4.00 11.41
CA LEU A 103 9.74 5.07 10.66
C LEU A 103 8.76 4.51 9.64
N GLY A 104 9.08 3.40 8.97
CA GLY A 104 8.16 2.71 8.06
C GLY A 104 6.91 2.19 8.76
N LEU A 105 7.07 1.51 9.90
CA LEU A 105 5.94 1.07 10.75
C LEU A 105 5.04 2.24 11.14
N ALA A 106 5.64 3.31 11.67
CA ALA A 106 4.91 4.50 12.09
C ALA A 106 4.20 5.19 10.92
N ALA A 107 4.88 5.34 9.77
CA ALA A 107 4.30 5.96 8.59
C ALA A 107 3.12 5.16 8.04
N ALA A 108 3.21 3.83 8.03
CA ALA A 108 2.10 2.97 7.61
C ALA A 108 0.89 3.14 8.54
N LYS A 109 1.09 3.15 9.86
CA LYS A 109 0.02 3.40 10.84
C LYS A 109 -0.60 4.78 10.69
N LEU A 110 0.22 5.84 10.64
CA LEU A 110 -0.26 7.20 10.43
C LEU A 110 -1.05 7.33 9.12
N ARG A 111 -0.59 6.66 8.06
CA ARG A 111 -1.30 6.64 6.78
C ARG A 111 -2.64 5.94 6.91
N THR A 112 -2.71 4.78 7.55
CA THR A 112 -3.97 4.06 7.82
C THR A 112 -4.95 4.95 8.57
N ASP A 113 -4.53 5.55 9.68
CA ASP A 113 -5.41 6.41 10.49
C ASP A 113 -5.88 7.65 9.72
N ALA A 114 -5.01 8.24 8.90
CA ALA A 114 -5.34 9.42 8.09
C ALA A 114 -6.34 9.13 6.95
N VAL A 115 -6.42 7.88 6.47
CA VAL A 115 -7.39 7.50 5.44
C VAL A 115 -8.66 6.91 6.00
N THR A 116 -8.66 6.46 7.26
CA THR A 116 -9.85 5.92 7.91
C THR A 116 -11.03 6.87 7.73
N ALA A 117 -12.07 6.36 7.09
CA ALA A 117 -13.28 7.08 6.78
C ALA A 117 -14.48 6.13 6.97
N PRO A 118 -15.70 6.67 7.14
CA PRO A 118 -16.90 5.84 7.23
C PRO A 118 -17.02 4.93 5.99
N ILE A 119 -17.33 3.65 6.23
CA ILE A 119 -17.68 2.67 5.20
C ILE A 119 -19.20 2.53 5.24
N ALA A 120 -19.85 2.68 4.09
CA ALA A 120 -21.29 2.56 3.98
C ALA A 120 -21.73 1.12 4.28
N PRO A 121 -22.78 0.91 5.09
CA PRO A 121 -23.38 -0.42 5.21
C PRO A 121 -24.02 -0.81 3.88
N ALA A 122 -24.23 -2.12 3.68
CA ALA A 122 -25.05 -2.59 2.57
C ALA A 122 -26.48 -2.11 2.78
N LEU A 123 -27.05 -1.42 1.79
CA LEU A 123 -28.44 -1.00 1.82
C LEU A 123 -29.30 -2.05 1.12
N ASP A 124 -30.28 -2.59 1.84
CA ASP A 124 -31.23 -3.57 1.30
C ASP A 124 -32.15 -2.98 0.22
N GLN A 125 -32.32 -1.66 0.25
CA GLN A 125 -33.17 -0.93 -0.69
C GLN A 125 -32.36 0.11 -1.49
N PRO A 126 -32.73 0.34 -2.76
CA PRO A 126 -32.14 1.43 -3.54
C PRO A 126 -32.32 2.78 -2.84
N ALA A 127 -31.24 3.55 -2.80
CA ALA A 127 -31.19 4.85 -2.16
C ALA A 127 -30.90 5.95 -3.17
N VAL A 128 -31.30 7.16 -2.80
CA VAL A 128 -30.92 8.38 -3.50
C VAL A 128 -29.61 8.87 -2.92
N ILE A 129 -28.61 9.02 -3.77
CA ILE A 129 -27.27 9.53 -3.46
C ILE A 129 -27.16 10.91 -4.11
N GLU A 130 -26.90 11.93 -3.31
CA GLU A 130 -26.65 13.29 -3.79
C GLU A 130 -25.21 13.65 -3.46
N GLY A 131 -24.45 14.08 -4.47
CA GLY A 131 -23.04 14.35 -4.29
C GLY A 131 -22.41 15.04 -5.49
N TRP A 132 -21.14 15.34 -5.32
CA TRP A 132 -20.33 15.96 -6.36
C TRP A 132 -19.50 14.92 -7.09
N VAL A 133 -19.45 15.03 -8.41
CA VAL A 133 -18.56 14.21 -9.25
C VAL A 133 -17.13 14.67 -9.00
N VAL A 134 -16.28 13.77 -8.50
CA VAL A 134 -14.88 14.03 -8.19
C VAL A 134 -13.98 13.68 -9.36
N ASP A 135 -14.28 12.56 -10.02
CA ASP A 135 -13.44 12.00 -11.07
C ASP A 135 -14.27 11.05 -11.95
N VAL A 136 -13.85 10.88 -13.18
CA VAL A 136 -14.42 9.91 -14.12
C VAL A 136 -13.37 8.84 -14.35
N ASP A 137 -13.66 7.63 -13.89
CA ASP A 137 -12.81 6.46 -14.09
C ASP A 137 -13.08 5.86 -15.50
N SER A 138 -12.16 5.03 -15.98
CA SER A 138 -12.30 4.43 -17.33
C SER A 138 -13.60 3.60 -17.46
N PRO A 139 -14.27 3.62 -18.63
CA PRO A 139 -15.53 2.92 -18.82
C PRO A 139 -15.37 1.42 -18.57
N GLY A 140 -16.24 0.88 -17.72
CA GLY A 140 -16.35 -0.57 -17.51
C GLY A 140 -17.38 -1.19 -18.45
N ALA A 141 -17.37 -2.52 -18.56
CA ALA A 141 -18.33 -3.25 -19.40
C ALA A 141 -19.81 -3.02 -19.04
N ALA A 142 -20.10 -2.54 -17.83
CA ALA A 142 -21.46 -2.28 -17.31
C ALA A 142 -21.84 -0.79 -17.29
N GLY A 143 -21.03 0.09 -17.90
CA GLY A 143 -21.25 1.53 -17.95
C GLY A 143 -20.05 2.36 -17.45
N PRO A 144 -20.11 3.68 -17.62
CA PRO A 144 -19.10 4.59 -17.08
C PRO A 144 -19.01 4.47 -15.56
N ARG A 145 -17.78 4.54 -15.04
CA ARG A 145 -17.52 4.54 -13.60
C ARG A 145 -17.10 5.93 -13.18
N ILE A 146 -17.74 6.47 -12.16
CA ILE A 146 -17.42 7.79 -11.62
C ILE A 146 -17.13 7.69 -10.13
N ILE A 147 -16.32 8.62 -9.63
CA ILE A 147 -16.10 8.80 -8.19
C ILE A 147 -16.96 9.97 -7.74
N ILE A 148 -17.84 9.72 -6.79
CA ILE A 148 -18.74 10.72 -6.21
C ILE A 148 -18.29 11.01 -4.77
N ALA A 149 -18.24 12.27 -4.38
CA ALA A 149 -18.19 12.70 -2.99
C ALA A 149 -19.62 12.98 -2.52
N PRO A 150 -20.27 12.02 -1.84
CA PRO A 150 -21.66 12.18 -1.42
C PRO A 150 -21.75 13.27 -0.34
N VAL A 151 -22.75 14.13 -0.49
CA VAL A 151 -23.16 15.10 0.55
C VAL A 151 -24.26 14.48 1.40
N ARG A 152 -25.16 13.71 0.78
CA ARG A 152 -26.28 13.07 1.46
C ARG A 152 -26.65 11.76 0.78
N ILE A 153 -26.96 10.75 1.59
CA ILE A 153 -27.48 9.46 1.13
C ILE A 153 -28.76 9.20 1.90
N ARG A 154 -29.86 9.01 1.17
CA ARG A 154 -31.16 8.72 1.80
C ARG A 154 -31.07 7.39 2.56
N GLY A 155 -31.42 7.41 3.85
CA GLY A 155 -31.37 6.24 4.70
C GLY A 155 -30.06 6.04 5.48
N LEU A 156 -29.07 6.93 5.30
CA LEU A 156 -27.85 6.93 6.10
C LEU A 156 -27.73 8.20 6.94
N ALA A 157 -27.22 8.04 8.18
CA ALA A 157 -26.85 9.18 9.00
C ALA A 157 -25.61 9.89 8.42
N PRO A 158 -25.44 11.21 8.67
CA PRO A 158 -24.23 11.93 8.24
C PRO A 158 -22.92 11.28 8.71
N ALA A 159 -22.91 10.70 9.91
CA ALA A 159 -21.74 10.01 10.47
C ALA A 159 -21.38 8.70 9.74
N GLN A 160 -22.33 8.10 9.01
CA GLN A 160 -22.15 6.87 8.24
C GLN A 160 -21.93 7.15 6.74
N THR A 161 -22.02 8.41 6.33
CA THR A 161 -21.87 8.79 4.93
C THR A 161 -20.39 8.72 4.55
N PRO A 162 -20.02 7.88 3.57
CA PRO A 162 -18.62 7.71 3.18
C PRO A 162 -18.08 8.97 2.49
N VAL A 163 -16.77 9.20 2.57
CA VAL A 163 -16.15 10.39 1.97
C VAL A 163 -16.17 10.34 0.44
N ARG A 164 -16.04 9.12 -0.12
CA ARG A 164 -16.11 8.86 -1.57
C ARG A 164 -16.85 7.55 -1.83
N ILE A 165 -17.56 7.51 -2.95
CA ILE A 165 -18.24 6.33 -3.48
C ILE A 165 -17.81 6.16 -4.92
N ARG A 166 -17.53 4.92 -5.34
CA ARG A 166 -17.39 4.59 -6.76
C ARG A 166 -18.75 4.17 -7.30
N ALA A 167 -19.30 4.90 -8.25
CA ALA A 167 -20.60 4.60 -8.84
C ALA A 167 -20.43 4.15 -10.29
N THR A 168 -21.06 3.04 -10.66
CA THR A 168 -21.31 2.73 -12.07
C THR A 168 -22.63 3.39 -12.46
N VAL A 169 -22.60 4.27 -13.46
CA VAL A 169 -23.77 5.00 -13.94
C VAL A 169 -24.25 4.45 -15.27
N ARG A 170 -25.49 4.76 -15.65
CA ARG A 170 -26.11 4.30 -16.90
C ARG A 170 -26.13 5.37 -18.00
N ASP A 171 -25.63 6.56 -17.70
CA ASP A 171 -25.56 7.66 -18.66
C ASP A 171 -24.67 7.27 -19.84
N GLU A 172 -25.11 7.59 -21.06
CA GLU A 172 -24.29 7.39 -22.27
C GLU A 172 -23.00 8.22 -22.20
N THR A 173 -23.12 9.44 -21.66
CA THR A 173 -21.98 10.33 -21.39
C THR A 173 -21.85 10.52 -19.89
N PRO A 174 -20.69 10.19 -19.28
CA PRO A 174 -20.50 10.37 -17.84
C PRO A 174 -20.55 11.85 -17.45
N PRO A 175 -21.17 12.20 -16.31
CA PRO A 175 -21.08 13.53 -15.72
C PRO A 175 -19.62 13.97 -15.51
N GLU A 176 -19.34 15.25 -15.75
CA GLU A 176 -17.99 15.79 -15.64
C GLU A 176 -17.59 16.07 -14.17
N PRO A 177 -16.29 15.99 -13.83
CA PRO A 177 -15.80 16.40 -12.51
C PRO A 177 -16.22 17.84 -12.17
N GLY A 178 -16.75 18.03 -10.97
CA GLY A 178 -17.28 19.31 -10.50
C GLY A 178 -18.79 19.50 -10.67
N GLN A 179 -19.48 18.59 -11.36
CA GLN A 179 -20.96 18.62 -11.42
C GLN A 179 -21.58 18.07 -10.13
N ALA A 180 -22.69 18.69 -9.70
CA ALA A 180 -23.52 18.18 -8.63
C ALA A 180 -24.63 17.29 -9.21
N ILE A 181 -24.66 16.03 -8.78
CA ILE A 181 -25.58 15.03 -9.33
C ILE A 181 -26.41 14.36 -8.23
N ARG A 182 -27.56 13.85 -8.65
CA ARG A 182 -28.44 12.96 -7.93
C ARG A 182 -28.50 11.63 -8.67
N LEU A 183 -28.08 10.58 -7.99
CA LEU A 183 -28.07 9.21 -8.50
C LEU A 183 -29.04 8.35 -7.69
N PHE A 184 -29.90 7.59 -8.38
CA PHE A 184 -30.72 6.57 -7.75
C PHE A 184 -30.08 5.19 -8.00
N GLY A 185 -29.72 4.49 -6.92
CA GLY A 185 -28.93 3.26 -7.06
C GLY A 185 -28.83 2.42 -5.80
N ILE A 186 -28.27 1.23 -5.96
CA ILE A 186 -27.97 0.31 -4.86
C ILE A 186 -26.58 0.63 -4.34
N LEU A 187 -26.44 0.80 -3.03
CA LEU A 187 -25.16 1.08 -2.38
C LEU A 187 -24.71 -0.13 -1.57
N ASN A 188 -23.49 -0.58 -1.85
CA ASN A 188 -22.84 -1.67 -1.14
C ASN A 188 -21.49 -1.21 -0.57
N PRO A 189 -20.98 -1.87 0.49
CA PRO A 189 -19.60 -1.69 0.92
C PRO A 189 -18.63 -2.17 -0.18
N PRO A 190 -17.36 -1.71 -0.16
CA PRO A 190 -16.34 -2.25 -1.04
C PRO A 190 -16.21 -3.78 -0.90
N PRO A 191 -16.10 -4.52 -2.01
CA PRO A 191 -16.09 -5.98 -1.97
C PRO A 191 -14.83 -6.52 -1.29
N ALA A 192 -15.00 -7.59 -0.52
CA ALA A 192 -13.90 -8.37 0.05
C ALA A 192 -13.12 -9.13 -1.05
N PRO A 193 -11.92 -9.67 -0.74
CA PRO A 193 -11.20 -10.55 -1.65
C PRO A 193 -12.06 -11.73 -2.11
N ALA A 194 -11.95 -12.10 -3.39
CA ALA A 194 -12.73 -13.20 -3.97
C ALA A 194 -12.39 -14.57 -3.38
N SER A 195 -11.16 -14.75 -2.91
CA SER A 195 -10.70 -15.95 -2.22
C SER A 195 -9.49 -15.63 -1.32
N PRO A 196 -9.12 -16.53 -0.37
CA PRO A 196 -7.93 -16.34 0.45
C PRO A 196 -6.67 -16.18 -0.42
N GLY A 197 -5.92 -15.10 -0.19
CA GLY A 197 -4.70 -14.77 -0.95
C GLY A 197 -4.95 -14.10 -2.30
N ALA A 198 -6.20 -13.93 -2.73
CA ALA A 198 -6.54 -13.13 -3.90
C ALA A 198 -6.34 -11.64 -3.65
N TYR A 199 -6.39 -10.86 -4.74
CA TYR A 199 -6.33 -9.42 -4.67
C TYR A 199 -7.49 -8.84 -3.83
N ASP A 200 -7.14 -7.95 -2.91
CA ASP A 200 -8.09 -7.30 -2.00
C ASP A 200 -8.52 -5.93 -2.55
N PHE A 201 -9.69 -5.91 -3.20
CA PHE A 201 -10.30 -4.68 -3.71
C PHE A 201 -10.72 -3.73 -2.58
N GLY A 202 -11.19 -4.26 -1.46
CA GLY A 202 -11.62 -3.50 -0.29
C GLY A 202 -10.46 -2.74 0.33
N ARG A 203 -9.29 -3.36 0.43
CA ARG A 203 -8.06 -2.69 0.92
C ARG A 203 -7.64 -1.53 0.02
N THR A 204 -7.66 -1.71 -1.30
CA THR A 204 -7.35 -0.62 -2.24
C THR A 204 -8.38 0.51 -2.14
N ALA A 205 -9.67 0.17 -2.04
CA ALA A 205 -10.73 1.15 -1.84
C ALA A 205 -10.55 1.94 -0.53
N PHE A 206 -10.20 1.26 0.56
CA PHE A 206 -9.90 1.87 1.86
C PHE A 206 -8.78 2.92 1.76
N PHE A 207 -7.64 2.59 1.14
CA PHE A 207 -6.54 3.55 0.97
C PHE A 207 -6.85 4.69 -0.01
N GLN A 208 -7.83 4.50 -0.89
CA GLN A 208 -8.40 5.54 -1.76
C GLN A 208 -9.51 6.37 -1.08
N ARG A 209 -9.85 6.05 0.18
CA ARG A 209 -10.97 6.63 0.95
C ARG A 209 -12.34 6.42 0.28
N ILE A 210 -12.47 5.35 -0.48
CA ILE A 210 -13.73 4.91 -1.10
C ILE A 210 -14.42 3.99 -0.10
N GLY A 211 -15.49 4.51 0.52
CA GLY A 211 -16.25 3.80 1.54
C GLY A 211 -17.48 3.08 1.00
N GLY A 212 -17.72 3.09 -0.31
CA GLY A 212 -18.86 2.41 -0.90
C GLY A 212 -18.76 2.27 -2.42
N VAL A 213 -19.49 1.30 -2.95
CA VAL A 213 -19.67 1.07 -4.38
C VAL A 213 -21.17 1.16 -4.67
N ALA A 214 -21.54 2.06 -5.59
CA ALA A 214 -22.92 2.25 -6.00
C ALA A 214 -23.15 1.73 -7.42
N PHE A 215 -24.34 1.19 -7.65
CA PHE A 215 -24.81 0.82 -8.98
C PHE A 215 -26.07 1.60 -9.31
N GLY A 216 -25.99 2.45 -10.34
CA GLY A 216 -27.10 3.27 -10.82
C GLY A 216 -28.21 2.42 -11.43
N LEU A 217 -29.42 2.60 -10.94
CA LEU A 217 -30.63 1.99 -11.51
C LEU A 217 -31.30 2.89 -12.54
N GLY A 218 -30.94 4.17 -12.59
CA GLY A 218 -31.38 5.13 -13.59
C GLY A 218 -30.26 6.11 -13.94
N GLU A 219 -30.56 7.02 -14.87
CA GLU A 219 -29.68 8.11 -15.28
C GLU A 219 -29.43 9.09 -14.13
N THR A 220 -28.27 9.74 -14.18
CA THR A 220 -27.94 10.81 -13.25
C THR A 220 -28.77 12.05 -13.56
N ARG A 221 -29.21 12.75 -12.52
CA ARG A 221 -29.92 14.03 -12.65
C ARG A 221 -29.09 15.15 -12.06
N PRO A 222 -28.96 16.30 -12.72
CA PRO A 222 -28.32 17.45 -12.11
C PRO A 222 -29.10 17.88 -10.86
N THR A 223 -28.39 18.35 -9.86
CA THR A 223 -28.98 18.86 -8.62
C THR A 223 -28.21 20.07 -8.12
N VAL A 224 -28.80 20.83 -7.21
CA VAL A 224 -28.15 21.96 -6.56
C VAL A 224 -27.72 21.53 -5.17
N LEU A 225 -26.42 21.62 -4.89
CA LEU A 225 -25.83 21.31 -3.59
C LEU A 225 -25.17 22.55 -2.98
N PRO A 226 -25.04 22.62 -1.64
CA PRO A 226 -24.24 23.63 -0.98
C PRO A 226 -22.80 23.61 -1.50
N GLU A 227 -22.12 24.76 -1.43
CA GLU A 227 -20.77 24.90 -1.96
C GLU A 227 -19.82 23.85 -1.34
N ALA A 228 -19.12 23.13 -2.21
CA ALA A 228 -18.16 22.12 -1.79
C ALA A 228 -17.01 22.75 -0.99
N PRO A 229 -16.49 22.05 0.04
CA PRO A 229 -15.29 22.49 0.77
C PRO A 229 -14.13 22.78 -0.19
N TRP A 230 -13.32 23.80 0.12
CA TRP A 230 -12.25 24.27 -0.78
C TRP A 230 -11.30 23.15 -1.24
N ARG A 231 -10.97 22.19 -0.36
CA ARG A 231 -10.12 21.04 -0.70
C ARG A 231 -10.75 20.16 -1.78
N LEU A 232 -12.07 19.93 -1.67
CA LEU A 232 -12.82 19.13 -2.62
C LEU A 232 -12.91 19.84 -3.98
N ARG A 233 -13.16 21.16 -3.97
CA ARG A 233 -13.15 21.99 -5.18
C ARG A 233 -11.80 21.96 -5.90
N MET A 234 -10.69 22.04 -5.15
CA MET A 234 -9.35 21.96 -5.74
C MET A 234 -9.11 20.62 -6.42
N VAL A 235 -9.50 19.51 -5.79
CA VAL A 235 -9.37 18.16 -6.39
C VAL A 235 -10.20 18.06 -7.67
N MET A 236 -11.45 18.52 -7.65
CA MET A 236 -12.31 18.51 -8.84
C MET A 236 -11.72 19.32 -9.99
N LYS A 237 -11.20 20.52 -9.70
CA LYS A 237 -10.55 21.36 -10.71
C LYS A 237 -9.33 20.68 -11.34
N VAL A 238 -8.51 20.02 -10.54
CA VAL A 238 -7.35 19.28 -11.05
C VAL A 238 -7.79 18.10 -11.92
N ASN A 239 -8.80 17.36 -11.47
CA ASN A 239 -9.30 16.20 -12.20
C ASN A 239 -10.02 16.58 -13.51
N ALA A 240 -10.70 17.73 -13.55
CA ALA A 240 -11.34 18.25 -14.76
C ALA A 240 -10.34 18.65 -15.86
N LEU A 241 -9.06 18.85 -15.52
CA LEU A 241 -8.01 19.21 -16.49
C LEU A 241 -7.30 17.98 -17.09
N ARG A 242 -7.63 16.77 -16.64
CA ARG A 242 -7.00 15.52 -17.06
C ARG A 242 -7.78 14.88 -18.21
#